data_AF-A0A959TY20-F1
#
_entry.id   AF-A0A959TY20-F1
#
_cell.length_a   1.000
_cell.length_b   1.000
_cell.length_c   1.000
_cell.angle_alpha   90.00
_cell.angle_beta   90.00
_cell.angle_gamma   90.00
#
_symmetry.space_group_name_H-M   'P 1'
#
loop_
_entity.id
_entity.type
_entity.pdbx_description
1 polymer ?
#
loop_
_entity_poly.entity_id
_entity_poly.type
_entity_poly.pdbx_seq_one_letter_code
_entity_poly.pdbx_strand_id
1 'polypeptide(L)'
;MSGALVLAGACVLAFSPDHFLPMVARSFLPQWVFGLALLVVLSLWHHRLLLGAGALVGLVLASGQLRAPVSQAMPGFHGQGITIAHLNLLQPNRDKTEAIRAALAQGADLLAFQEVDTVWAARLEEKLAVSHPHRLVVP
;
A
#
# COMPACT_ATOMS: atom_id res chain seq x y z
N MET A 1 11.16 11.25 28.83
CA MET A 1 11.64 10.81 27.50
C MET A 1 12.70 11.78 27.01
N SER A 2 13.86 11.28 26.62
CA SER A 2 14.91 12.08 25.97
C SER A 2 14.57 12.26 24.50
N GLY A 3 14.93 13.41 23.90
CA GLY A 3 14.75 13.66 22.47
C GLY A 3 15.44 12.61 21.58
N ALA A 4 16.52 12.01 22.08
CA ALA A 4 17.23 10.91 21.43
C ALA A 4 16.35 9.66 21.21
N LEU A 5 15.45 9.31 22.15
CA LEU A 5 14.56 8.15 22.00
C LEU A 5 13.50 8.40 20.92
N VAL A 6 12.95 9.62 20.87
CA VAL A 6 11.99 10.04 19.84
C VAL A 6 12.65 9.97 18.46
N LEU A 7 13.87 10.50 18.36
CA LEU A 7 14.64 10.47 17.13
C LEU A 7 14.99 9.04 16.71
N ALA A 8 15.44 8.19 17.63
CA ALA A 8 15.75 6.79 17.34
C ALA A 8 14.52 6.03 16.81
N GLY A 9 13.35 6.23 17.42
CA GLY A 9 12.09 5.65 16.94
C GLY A 9 11.73 6.13 15.53
N ALA A 10 11.88 7.43 15.26
CA ALA A 10 11.64 7.99 13.92
C ALA A 10 12.63 7.46 12.88
N CYS A 11 13.91 7.27 13.24
CA CYS A 11 14.90 6.65 12.37
C CYS A 11 14.55 5.19 12.06
N VAL A 12 14.08 4.42 13.04
CA VAL A 12 13.61 3.05 12.81
C VAL A 12 12.43 3.05 11.83
N LEU A 13 11.44 3.93 12.02
CA LEU A 13 10.32 4.06 11.09
C LEU A 13 10.77 4.44 9.67
N ALA A 14 11.70 5.38 9.55
CA ALA A 14 12.17 5.90 8.27
C ALA A 14 13.08 4.92 7.50
N PHE A 15 13.97 4.20 8.20
CA PHE A 15 15.08 3.47 7.56
C PHE A 15 15.06 1.95 7.77
N SER A 16 14.11 1.39 8.51
CA SER A 16 14.06 -0.06 8.69
C SER A 16 13.84 -0.82 7.36
N PRO A 17 14.31 -2.07 7.23
CA PRO A 17 13.98 -2.92 6.09
C PRO A 17 12.47 -3.22 6.06
N ASP A 18 11.95 -3.62 4.89
CA ASP A 18 10.55 -4.00 4.68
C ASP A 18 10.20 -5.38 5.28
N HIS A 19 10.47 -5.53 6.58
CA HIS A 19 9.93 -6.61 7.38
C HIS A 19 8.50 -6.30 7.81
N PHE A 20 7.73 -7.34 8.14
CA PHE A 20 6.31 -7.22 8.48
C PHE A 20 6.00 -6.14 9.54
N LEU A 21 6.74 -6.12 10.66
CA LEU A 21 6.51 -5.16 11.74
C LEU A 21 6.77 -3.69 11.35
N PRO A 22 7.93 -3.33 10.75
CA PRO A 22 8.13 -2.03 10.12
C PRO A 22 7.04 -1.63 9.13
N MET A 23 6.62 -2.57 8.28
CA MET A 23 5.58 -2.31 7.28
C MET A 23 4.25 -1.95 7.94
N VAL A 24 3.84 -2.70 8.96
CA VAL A 24 2.65 -2.39 9.76
C VAL A 24 2.82 -1.04 10.47
N ALA A 25 3.98 -0.76 11.06
CA ALA A 25 4.20 0.52 11.75
C ALA A 25 4.11 1.71 10.78
N ARG A 26 4.57 1.55 9.52
CA ARG A 26 4.49 2.57 8.47
C ARG A 26 3.08 2.79 7.92
N SER A 27 2.19 1.80 7.98
CA SER A 27 0.79 2.02 7.56
C SER A 27 0.09 3.07 8.44
N PHE A 28 0.61 3.30 9.66
CA PHE A 28 0.18 4.35 10.57
C PHE A 28 1.02 5.64 10.47
N LEU A 29 1.76 5.86 9.37
CA LEU A 29 2.58 7.06 9.17
C LEU A 29 1.80 8.38 9.38
N PRO A 30 0.56 8.55 8.89
CA PRO A 30 -0.21 9.77 9.15
C PRO A 30 -0.42 10.05 10.64
N GLN A 31 -0.71 9.01 11.42
CA GLN A 31 -0.91 9.08 12.87
C GLN A 31 0.40 9.43 13.59
N TRP A 32 1.52 8.84 13.16
CA TRP A 32 2.85 9.17 13.69
C TRP A 32 3.25 10.62 13.40
N VAL A 33 3.03 11.09 12.18
CA VAL A 33 3.29 12.48 11.76
C VAL A 33 2.46 13.45 12.62
N PHE A 34 1.17 13.17 12.80
CA PHE A 34 0.32 13.98 13.68
C PHE A 34 0.82 13.98 15.13
N GLY A 35 1.15 12.82 15.68
CA GLY A 35 1.69 12.68 17.04
C GLY A 35 3.01 13.43 17.24
N LEU A 36 3.92 13.36 16.28
CA LEU A 36 5.20 14.10 16.30
C LEU A 36 4.98 15.61 16.20
N ALA A 37 4.05 16.07 15.35
CA ALA A 37 3.71 17.48 15.26
C ALA A 37 3.14 18.02 16.58
N LEU A 38 2.23 17.27 17.22
CA LEU A 38 1.70 17.60 18.55
C LEU A 38 2.83 17.63 19.59
N LEU A 39 3.75 16.68 19.54
CA LEU A 39 4.89 16.62 20.45
C LEU A 39 5.83 17.81 20.29
N VAL A 40 6.05 18.31 19.06
CA VAL A 40 6.80 19.55 18.81
C VAL A 40 6.11 20.74 19.49
N VAL A 41 4.80 20.91 19.29
CA VAL A 41 4.03 22.02 19.86
C VAL A 41 4.07 21.99 21.40
N LEU A 42 3.79 20.83 22.00
CA LEU A 42 3.82 20.66 23.45
C LEU A 42 5.23 20.87 24.02
N SER A 43 6.25 20.44 23.29
CA SER A 43 7.63 20.62 23.69
C SER A 43 8.06 22.09 23.70
N LEU A 44 7.56 22.88 22.74
CA LEU A 44 7.81 24.32 22.70
C LEU A 44 7.08 25.03 23.85
N TRP A 45 5.83 24.65 24.14
CA TRP A 45 5.07 25.20 25.26
C TRP A 45 5.75 24.93 26.61
N HIS A 46 6.24 23.72 26.83
CA HIS A 46 6.92 23.36 28.09
C HIS A 46 8.44 23.66 28.10
N HIS A 47 8.96 24.43 27.13
CA HIS A 47 10.39 24.78 27.00
C HIS A 47 11.36 23.59 26.98
N ARG A 48 10.92 22.41 26.52
CA ARG A 48 11.73 21.18 26.45
C ARG A 48 12.47 21.06 25.13
N LEU A 49 13.33 22.03 24.81
CA LEU A 49 13.91 22.21 23.46
C LEU A 49 14.54 20.94 22.84
N LEU A 50 15.23 20.10 23.64
CA LEU A 50 15.85 18.86 23.15
C LEU A 50 14.82 17.81 22.69
N LEU A 51 13.68 17.70 23.38
CA LEU A 51 12.59 16.82 22.97
C LEU A 51 11.98 17.32 21.66
N GLY A 52 11.75 18.64 21.57
CA GLY A 52 11.17 19.30 20.41
C GLY A 52 12.06 19.16 19.18
N ALA A 53 13.38 19.30 19.33
CA ALA A 53 14.34 19.08 18.24
C ALA A 53 14.28 17.65 17.70
N GLY A 54 14.28 16.64 18.59
CA GLY A 54 14.15 15.23 18.19
C GLY A 54 12.81 14.94 17.50
N ALA A 55 11.71 15.48 18.02
CA ALA A 55 10.39 15.36 17.43
C ALA A 55 10.29 16.05 16.05
N LEU A 56 10.92 17.22 15.89
CA LEU A 56 10.93 17.96 14.63
C LEU A 56 11.70 17.22 13.54
N VAL A 57 12.90 16.71 13.87
CA VAL A 57 13.67 15.89 12.92
C VAL A 57 12.88 14.63 12.55
N GLY A 58 12.29 13.96 13.54
CA GLY A 58 11.43 12.80 13.29
C GLY A 58 10.22 13.12 12.41
N LEU A 59 9.59 14.27 12.61
CA LEU A 59 8.46 14.75 11.80
C LEU A 59 8.87 14.94 10.33
N VAL A 60 10.03 15.56 10.10
CA VAL A 60 10.56 15.76 8.73
C VAL A 60 10.84 14.42 8.06
N LEU A 61 11.49 13.48 8.77
CA LEU A 61 11.77 12.14 8.24
C LEU A 61 10.48 11.36 7.91
N ALA A 62 9.51 11.34 8.82
CA ALA A 62 8.25 10.61 8.64
C ALA A 62 7.37 11.23 7.54
N SER A 63 7.31 12.56 7.44
CA SER A 63 6.53 13.24 6.40
C SER A 63 7.08 13.06 4.99
N GLY A 64 8.40 12.92 4.84
CA GLY A 64 9.03 12.55 3.58
C GLY A 64 8.53 11.21 3.02
N GLN A 65 8.20 10.27 3.90
CA GLN A 65 7.71 8.93 3.54
C GLN A 65 6.22 8.89 3.18
N LEU A 66 5.46 9.97 3.38
CA LEU A 66 4.03 10.03 3.00
C LEU A 66 3.82 10.14 1.49
N ARG A 67 4.88 10.36 0.70
CA ARG A 67 4.78 10.36 -0.75
C ARG A 67 4.66 8.92 -1.23
N ALA A 68 3.43 8.49 -1.53
CA ALA A 68 3.23 7.27 -2.29
C ALA A 68 3.97 7.42 -3.64
N PRO A 69 4.69 6.39 -4.11
CA PRO A 69 5.18 6.39 -5.48
C PRO A 69 3.95 6.46 -6.40
N VAL A 70 3.69 7.65 -6.94
CA VAL A 70 2.73 7.80 -8.02
C VAL A 70 3.42 7.20 -9.24
N SER A 71 2.96 6.04 -9.67
CA SER A 71 3.34 5.49 -10.96
C SER A 71 2.90 6.47 -12.03
N GLN A 72 3.83 7.31 -12.49
CA GLN A 72 3.59 8.15 -13.64
C GLN A 72 3.45 7.20 -14.84
N ALA A 73 2.28 7.21 -15.47
CA ALA A 73 2.12 6.56 -16.77
C ALA A 73 3.22 7.11 -17.69
N MET A 74 4.10 6.23 -18.17
CA MET A 74 5.23 6.62 -19.02
C MET A 74 4.67 7.31 -20.28
N PRO A 75 4.82 8.64 -20.43
CA PRO A 75 4.27 9.33 -21.59
C PRO A 75 5.09 8.91 -22.81
N GLY A 76 4.46 8.30 -23.82
CA GLY A 76 5.12 7.93 -25.06
C GLY A 76 5.51 6.45 -25.23
N PHE A 77 4.91 5.53 -24.49
CA PHE A 77 5.02 4.11 -24.84
C PHE A 77 4.27 3.84 -26.16
N HIS A 78 4.99 3.87 -27.27
CA HIS A 78 4.50 3.58 -28.63
C HIS A 78 4.71 2.10 -29.03
N GLY A 79 4.85 1.20 -28.05
CA GLY A 79 4.83 -0.25 -28.27
C GLY A 79 3.41 -0.82 -28.11
N GLN A 80 3.19 -2.04 -28.61
CA GLN A 80 2.03 -2.85 -28.20
C GLN A 80 2.13 -3.11 -26.68
N GLY A 81 1.53 -2.23 -25.89
CA GLY A 81 1.45 -2.38 -24.44
C GLY A 81 0.46 -3.49 -24.10
N ILE A 82 0.81 -4.32 -23.12
CA ILE A 82 -0.11 -5.28 -22.52
C ILE A 82 -0.71 -4.61 -21.30
N THR A 83 -2.03 -4.53 -21.25
CA THR A 83 -2.77 -4.05 -20.09
C THR A 83 -2.98 -5.21 -19.12
N ILE A 84 -2.49 -5.06 -17.90
CA ILE A 84 -2.61 -6.07 -16.84
C ILE A 84 -3.49 -5.52 -15.73
N ALA A 85 -4.59 -6.20 -15.43
CA ALA A 85 -5.38 -5.92 -14.24
C ALA A 85 -5.09 -6.96 -13.16
N HIS A 86 -4.75 -6.48 -11.97
CA HIS A 86 -4.47 -7.31 -10.81
C HIS A 86 -5.52 -7.05 -9.73
N LEU A 87 -6.28 -8.08 -9.36
CA LEU A 87 -7.40 -7.97 -8.45
C LEU A 87 -7.29 -8.99 -7.32
N ASN A 88 -7.58 -8.57 -6.10
CA ASN A 88 -7.86 -9.48 -5.00
C ASN A 88 -9.37 -9.71 -4.92
N LEU A 89 -9.81 -10.97 -4.99
CA LEU A 89 -11.24 -11.32 -5.06
C LEU A 89 -11.94 -11.32 -3.69
N LEU A 90 -11.18 -11.29 -2.60
CA LEU A 90 -11.64 -11.43 -1.22
C LEU A 90 -12.46 -12.72 -1.04
N GLN A 91 -11.84 -13.82 -0.59
CA GLN A 91 -12.50 -15.14 -0.51
C GLN A 91 -13.95 -15.14 0.03
N PRO A 92 -14.28 -14.41 1.11
CA PRO A 92 -15.65 -14.34 1.65
C PRO A 92 -16.70 -13.69 0.72
N ASN A 93 -16.28 -13.05 -0.37
CA ASN A 93 -17.17 -12.35 -1.28
C ASN A 93 -18.17 -13.30 -1.92
N ARG A 94 -19.45 -12.97 -1.72
CA ARG A 94 -20.59 -13.76 -2.20
C ARG A 94 -21.01 -13.35 -3.62
N ASP A 95 -20.71 -12.12 -4.04
CA ASP A 95 -21.09 -11.61 -5.35
C ASP A 95 -19.99 -11.84 -6.39
N LYS A 96 -19.85 -13.12 -6.77
CA LYS A 96 -18.79 -13.57 -7.70
C LYS A 96 -19.02 -13.05 -9.12
N THR A 97 -20.28 -12.93 -9.52
CA THR A 97 -20.66 -12.49 -10.86
C THR A 97 -20.37 -11.01 -11.07
N GLU A 98 -20.67 -10.16 -10.08
CA GLU A 98 -20.36 -8.73 -10.13
C GLU A 98 -18.85 -8.50 -10.24
N ALA A 99 -18.06 -9.17 -9.39
CA ALA A 99 -16.61 -9.03 -9.40
C ALA A 99 -15.98 -9.40 -10.75
N ILE A 100 -16.44 -10.50 -11.36
CA ILE A 100 -15.96 -10.92 -12.69
C ILE A 100 -16.37 -9.91 -13.76
N ARG A 101 -17.60 -9.38 -13.69
CA ARG A 101 -18.06 -8.35 -14.63
C ARG A 101 -17.24 -7.07 -14.51
N ALA A 102 -16.96 -6.64 -13.28
CA ALA A 102 -16.11 -5.49 -13.00
C ALA A 102 -14.67 -5.70 -13.49
N ALA A 103 -14.11 -6.90 -13.33
CA ALA A 103 -12.79 -7.25 -13.86
C ALA A 103 -12.76 -7.18 -15.40
N LEU A 104 -13.78 -7.74 -16.07
CA LEU A 104 -13.90 -7.68 -17.54
C LEU A 104 -14.09 -6.25 -18.05
N ALA A 105 -14.81 -5.40 -17.31
CA ALA A 105 -15.04 -4.01 -17.67
C ALA A 105 -13.74 -3.17 -17.69
N GLN A 106 -12.66 -3.64 -17.06
CA GLN A 106 -11.35 -2.98 -17.14
C GLN A 106 -10.71 -3.09 -18.53
N GLY A 107 -11.16 -4.03 -19.38
CA GLY A 107 -10.64 -4.19 -20.74
C GLY A 107 -9.14 -4.55 -20.77
N ALA A 108 -8.65 -5.22 -19.73
CA ALA A 108 -7.27 -5.66 -19.65
C ALA A 108 -7.02 -6.88 -20.55
N ASP A 109 -5.81 -6.97 -21.09
CA ASP A 109 -5.34 -8.11 -21.89
C ASP A 109 -4.99 -9.32 -21.02
N LEU A 110 -4.57 -9.07 -19.78
CA LEU A 110 -4.26 -10.08 -18.78
C LEU A 110 -4.95 -9.76 -17.45
N LEU A 111 -5.66 -10.75 -16.92
CA LEU A 111 -6.30 -10.69 -15.60
C LEU A 111 -5.53 -11.59 -14.62
N ALA A 112 -5.01 -10.99 -13.55
CA ALA A 112 -4.38 -11.70 -12.44
C ALA A 112 -5.26 -11.60 -11.19
N PHE A 113 -5.60 -12.75 -10.59
CA PHE A 113 -6.48 -12.83 -9.43
C PHE A 113 -5.74 -13.37 -8.20
N GLN A 114 -5.92 -12.73 -7.04
CA GLN A 114 -5.49 -13.20 -5.72
C GLN A 114 -6.68 -13.69 -4.90
N GLU A 115 -6.38 -14.49 -3.88
CA GLU A 115 -7.39 -15.09 -2.98
C GLU A 115 -8.41 -15.98 -3.73
N VAL A 116 -7.91 -16.76 -4.69
CA VAL A 116 -8.73 -17.69 -5.49
C VAL A 116 -8.83 -19.02 -4.73
N ASP A 117 -10.04 -19.37 -4.27
CA ASP A 117 -10.35 -20.72 -3.80
C ASP A 117 -10.89 -21.61 -4.95
N THR A 118 -11.22 -22.86 -4.65
CA THR A 118 -11.74 -23.80 -5.66
C THR A 118 -13.07 -23.35 -6.27
N VAL A 119 -13.91 -22.64 -5.49
CA VAL A 119 -15.20 -22.12 -5.96
C VAL A 119 -15.00 -20.95 -6.91
N TRP A 120 -14.09 -20.04 -6.57
CA TRP A 120 -13.69 -18.93 -7.44
C TRP A 120 -13.03 -19.43 -8.71
N ALA A 121 -12.12 -20.40 -8.62
CA ALA A 121 -11.45 -20.98 -9.79
C ALA A 121 -12.49 -21.50 -10.79
N ALA A 122 -13.44 -22.33 -10.35
CA ALA A 122 -14.48 -22.86 -11.23
C ALA A 122 -15.33 -21.77 -11.89
N ARG A 123 -15.64 -20.69 -11.15
CA ARG A 123 -16.42 -19.56 -11.69
C ARG A 123 -15.63 -18.71 -12.69
N LEU A 124 -14.35 -18.47 -12.43
CA LEU A 124 -13.46 -17.77 -13.35
C LEU A 124 -13.29 -18.58 -14.63
N GLU A 125 -13.08 -19.89 -14.53
CA GLU A 125 -12.98 -20.77 -15.69
C GLU A 125 -14.25 -20.73 -16.54
N GLU A 126 -15.44 -20.83 -15.92
CA GLU A 126 -16.73 -20.76 -16.62
C GLU A 126 -16.90 -19.42 -17.36
N LYS A 127 -16.64 -18.29 -16.69
CA LYS A 127 -16.99 -16.96 -17.20
C LYS A 127 -15.93 -16.34 -18.11
N LEU A 128 -14.67 -16.74 -17.97
CA LEU A 128 -13.56 -16.16 -18.73
C LEU A 128 -13.14 -17.03 -19.91
N ALA A 129 -13.62 -18.27 -20.05
CA ALA A 129 -13.19 -19.20 -21.10
C ALA A 129 -13.24 -18.62 -22.53
N VAL A 130 -14.21 -17.74 -22.83
CA VAL A 130 -14.37 -17.15 -24.16
C VAL A 130 -13.48 -15.92 -24.36
N SER A 131 -13.39 -15.03 -23.36
CA SER A 131 -12.64 -13.78 -23.48
C SER A 131 -11.16 -13.93 -23.18
N HIS A 132 -10.79 -14.84 -22.28
CA HIS A 132 -9.43 -15.13 -21.84
C HIS A 132 -9.20 -16.66 -21.83
N PRO A 133 -9.03 -17.28 -23.01
CA PRO A 133 -8.97 -18.74 -23.14
C PRO A 133 -7.70 -19.35 -22.53
N HIS A 134 -6.60 -18.59 -22.50
CA HIS A 134 -5.35 -19.02 -21.89
C HIS A 134 -5.35 -18.71 -20.40
N ARG A 135 -5.08 -19.73 -19.57
CA ARG A 135 -5.11 -19.62 -18.12
C ARG A 135 -4.04 -20.46 -17.45
N LEU A 136 -3.58 -19.98 -16.30
CA LEU A 136 -2.73 -20.71 -15.38
C LEU A 136 -3.33 -20.53 -13.98
N VAL A 137 -3.86 -21.60 -13.41
CA VAL A 137 -4.33 -21.64 -12.03
C VAL A 137 -3.25 -22.34 -11.21
N VAL A 138 -2.56 -21.59 -10.37
CA VAL A 138 -1.56 -22.13 -9.43
C VAL A 138 -2.21 -22.18 -8.05
N PRO A 139 -2.44 -23.38 -7.48
CA PRO A 139 -2.98 -23.52 -6.13
C PRO A 139 -1.99 -23.09 -5.04
#